data_AF-A0A968MDH2-F1
#
_entry.id   AF-A0A968MDH2-F1
#
_cell.length_a   1.000
_cell.length_b   1.000
_cell.length_c   1.000
_cell.angle_alpha   90.00
_cell.angle_beta   90.00
_cell.angle_gamma   90.00
#
_symmetry.space_group_name_H-M   'P 1'
#
loop_
_entity.id
_entity.type
_entity.pdbx_description
1 polymer ?
#
loop_
_entity_poly.entity_id
_entity_poly.type
_entity_poly.pdbx_seq_one_letter_code
_entity_poly.pdbx_strand_id
1 'polypeptide(L)'
;MDSPKFLSIDEENISIAQALQYLREAGELPKLVQRVLRQHVLGQVMAETTIAVDEPAVEQAIVNFRIQNRLTNQEQFQQWLQSR
;
A
#
# COMPACT_ATOMS: atom_id res chain seq x y z
N MET A 1 -30.03 -7.96 16.81
CA MET A 1 -28.65 -8.42 16.59
C MET A 1 -27.75 -7.30 17.07
N ASP A 2 -26.96 -7.54 18.11
CA ASP A 2 -26.04 -6.54 18.63
C ASP A 2 -25.03 -6.18 17.55
N SER A 3 -24.92 -4.89 17.22
CA SER A 3 -23.93 -4.43 16.26
C SER A 3 -22.54 -4.71 16.84
N PRO A 4 -21.64 -5.35 16.08
CA PRO A 4 -20.29 -5.60 16.56
C PRO A 4 -19.63 -4.29 16.96
N LYS A 5 -18.95 -4.29 18.12
CA LYS A 5 -18.18 -3.14 18.60
C LYS A 5 -17.12 -2.81 17.55
N PHE A 6 -17.18 -1.60 17.00
CA PHE A 6 -16.25 -1.17 15.96
C PHE A 6 -15.12 -0.33 16.56
N LEU A 7 -15.48 0.71 17.32
CA LEU A 7 -14.55 1.53 18.10
C LEU A 7 -15.11 1.75 19.50
N SER A 8 -14.24 1.97 20.48
CA SER A 8 -14.60 2.31 21.85
C SER A 8 -13.80 3.53 22.31
N ILE A 9 -14.48 4.50 22.92
CA ILE A 9 -13.88 5.66 23.58
C ILE A 9 -14.39 5.65 25.02
N ASP A 10 -13.50 5.46 25.99
CA ASP A 10 -13.87 5.20 27.38
C ASP A 10 -14.87 4.04 27.50
N GLU A 11 -16.07 4.30 28.01
CA GLU A 11 -17.17 3.32 28.11
C GLU A 11 -18.16 3.36 26.94
N GLU A 12 -17.99 4.30 26.01
CA GLU A 12 -18.87 4.45 24.84
C GLU A 12 -18.42 3.56 23.69
N ASN A 13 -19.39 2.87 23.07
CA ASN A 13 -19.16 2.07 21.87
C ASN A 13 -19.68 2.81 20.66
N ILE A 14 -18.83 2.98 19.66
CA ILE A 14 -19.17 3.52 18.35
C ILE A 14 -19.36 2.34 17.41
N SER A 15 -20.56 2.20 16.87
CA SER A 15 -20.86 1.24 15.80
C SER A 15 -20.29 1.71 14.46
N ILE A 16 -20.18 0.79 13.49
CA ILE A 16 -19.81 1.13 12.11
C ILE A 16 -20.74 2.20 11.53
N ALA A 17 -22.05 2.08 11.78
CA ALA A 17 -23.04 3.03 11.29
C ALA A 17 -22.80 4.44 11.84
N GLN A 18 -22.49 4.56 13.14
CA GLN A 18 -22.14 5.85 13.76
C GLN A 18 -20.81 6.40 13.23
N ALA A 19 -19.79 5.56 13.02
CA ALA A 19 -18.53 6.01 12.44
C ALA A 19 -18.73 6.57 11.01
N LEU A 20 -19.53 5.90 10.18
CA LEU A 20 -19.87 6.38 8.84
C LEU A 20 -20.71 7.66 8.87
N GLN A 21 -21.61 7.80 9.86
CA GLN A 21 -22.35 9.03 10.12
C GLN A 21 -21.40 10.20 10.40
N TYR A 22 -20.46 10.03 11.33
CA TYR A 22 -19.47 11.06 11.67
C TYR A 22 -18.62 11.46 10.47
N LEU A 23 -18.19 10.49 9.65
CA LEU A 23 -17.46 10.78 8.41
C LEU A 23 -18.31 11.56 7.40
N ARG A 24 -19.62 11.29 7.34
CA ARG A 24 -20.53 12.04 6.47
C ARG A 24 -20.67 13.49 6.93
N GLU A 25 -20.86 13.69 8.22
CA GLU A 25 -20.99 15.02 8.83
C GLU A 25 -19.69 15.83 8.73
N ALA A 26 -18.54 15.17 8.85
CA ALA A 26 -17.23 15.79 8.66
C ALA A 26 -16.84 16.02 7.17
N GLY A 27 -17.65 15.53 6.21
CA GLY A 27 -17.34 15.61 4.78
C GLY A 27 -16.23 14.66 4.30
N GLU A 28 -15.77 13.73 5.13
CA GLU A 28 -14.67 12.78 4.85
C GLU A 28 -15.16 11.46 4.23
N LEU A 29 -16.47 11.17 4.30
CA LEU A 29 -17.04 9.94 3.77
C LEU A 29 -16.74 9.72 2.27
N PRO A 30 -16.89 10.71 1.37
CA PRO A 30 -16.56 10.53 -0.05
C PRO A 30 -15.10 10.10 -0.27
N LYS A 31 -14.15 10.70 0.48
CA LYS A 31 -12.73 10.40 0.40
C LYS A 31 -12.42 8.99 0.90
N LEU A 32 -13.05 8.55 1.99
CA LEU A 32 -12.93 7.18 2.47
C LEU A 32 -13.41 6.19 1.40
N VAL A 33 -14.61 6.40 0.85
CA VAL A 33 -15.20 5.54 -0.18
C VAL A 33 -14.28 5.45 -1.41
N GLN A 34 -13.74 6.58 -1.86
CA GLN A 34 -12.80 6.61 -2.98
C GLN A 34 -11.53 5.78 -2.69
N ARG A 35 -10.98 5.86 -1.47
CA ARG A 35 -9.79 5.09 -1.08
C ARG A 35 -10.08 3.58 -1.06
N VAL A 36 -11.22 3.18 -0.51
CA VAL A 36 -11.64 1.77 -0.47
C VAL A 36 -11.82 1.22 -1.88
N LEU A 37 -12.56 1.94 -2.74
CA LEU A 37 -12.78 1.53 -4.13
C LEU A 37 -11.47 1.41 -4.91
N ARG A 38 -10.58 2.40 -4.80
CA ARG A 38 -9.27 2.34 -5.43
C ARG A 38 -8.49 1.10 -5.00
N GLN A 39 -8.42 0.83 -3.70
CA GLN A 39 -7.69 -0.33 -3.18
C GLN A 39 -8.32 -1.65 -3.63
N HIS A 40 -9.65 -1.72 -3.70
CA HIS A 40 -10.36 -2.91 -4.16
C HIS A 40 -10.06 -3.21 -5.63
N VAL A 41 -10.14 -2.19 -6.50
CA VAL A 41 -9.82 -2.33 -7.93
C VAL A 41 -8.35 -2.69 -8.12
N LEU A 42 -7.42 -2.04 -7.41
CA LEU A 42 -6.00 -2.40 -7.48
C LEU A 42 -5.76 -3.85 -7.05
N GLY A 43 -6.42 -4.30 -5.98
CA GLY A 43 -6.33 -5.69 -5.53
C GLY A 43 -6.81 -6.69 -6.60
N GLN A 44 -7.92 -6.40 -7.27
CA GLN A 44 -8.41 -7.22 -8.38
C GLN A 44 -7.42 -7.25 -9.55
N VAL A 45 -6.95 -6.07 -9.97
CA VAL A 45 -5.97 -5.97 -11.07
C VAL A 45 -4.69 -6.72 -10.70
N MET A 46 -4.17 -6.59 -9.48
CA MET A 46 -2.96 -7.33 -9.06
C MET A 46 -3.17 -8.83 -8.91
N ALA A 47 -4.40 -9.30 -8.66
CA ALA A 47 -4.71 -10.72 -8.59
C ALA A 47 -4.91 -11.35 -9.98
N GLU A 48 -5.47 -10.60 -10.93
CA GLU A 48 -5.66 -11.03 -12.33
C GLU A 48 -4.37 -10.87 -13.15
N THR A 49 -3.60 -9.84 -12.84
CA THR A 49 -2.24 -9.68 -13.36
C THR A 49 -1.34 -10.50 -12.47
N THR A 50 -1.17 -11.79 -12.78
CA THR A 50 0.09 -12.45 -12.46
C THR A 50 1.16 -11.64 -13.20
N ILE A 51 1.66 -10.58 -12.57
CA ILE A 51 2.87 -9.89 -13.00
C ILE A 51 3.94 -10.94 -12.77
N ALA A 52 4.14 -11.80 -13.78
CA ALA A 52 5.26 -12.70 -13.83
C ALA A 52 6.47 -11.78 -13.84
N VAL A 53 7.06 -11.60 -12.67
CA VAL A 53 8.32 -10.90 -12.54
C VAL A 53 9.32 -11.79 -13.26
N ASP A 54 9.69 -11.39 -14.47
CA ASP A 54 10.71 -12.05 -15.26
C ASP A 54 12.04 -11.86 -14.53
N GLU A 55 12.45 -12.88 -13.78
CA GLU A 55 13.67 -12.88 -12.95
C GLU A 55 14.92 -12.46 -13.77
N PRO A 56 15.11 -12.95 -15.01
CA PRO A 56 16.09 -12.38 -15.95
C PRO A 56 15.98 -10.86 -16.17
N ALA A 57 14.77 -10.31 -16.32
CA ALA A 57 14.58 -8.88 -16.52
C ALA A 57 14.92 -8.07 -15.26
N VAL A 58 14.66 -8.62 -14.07
CA VAL A 58 15.06 -8.01 -12.79
C VAL A 58 16.58 -7.98 -12.66
N GLU A 59 17.25 -9.11 -12.91
CA GLU A 59 18.72 -9.18 -12.89
C GLU A 59 19.33 -8.18 -13.87
N GLN A 60 18.79 -8.10 -15.09
CA GLN A 60 19.24 -7.13 -16.09
C GLN A 60 18.98 -5.68 -15.64
N ALA A 61 17.85 -5.40 -14.98
CA ALA A 61 17.55 -4.07 -14.45
C ALA A 61 18.54 -3.67 -13.33
N ILE A 62 18.92 -4.60 -12.44
CA ILE A 62 19.94 -4.38 -11.40
C ILE A 62 21.29 -4.07 -12.05
N VAL A 63 21.69 -4.85 -13.07
CA VAL A 63 22.94 -4.62 -13.82
C VAL A 63 22.92 -3.24 -14.49
N ASN A 64 21.83 -2.90 -15.19
CA ASN A 64 21.68 -1.61 -15.87
C ASN A 64 21.75 -0.44 -14.88
N PHE A 65 21.07 -0.55 -13.73
CA PHE A 65 21.12 0.45 -12.67
C PHE A 65 22.54 0.66 -12.16
N ARG A 66 23.28 -0.43 -11.92
CA ARG A 66 24.68 -0.36 -11.48
C ARG A 66 25.57 0.33 -12.51
N ILE A 67 25.40 0.03 -13.80
CA ILE A 67 26.16 0.67 -14.88
C ILE A 67 25.85 2.17 -14.95
N GLN A 68 24.56 2.54 -14.97
CA GLN A 68 24.11 3.94 -15.07
C GLN A 68 24.62 4.80 -13.91
N ASN A 69 24.66 4.22 -12.70
CA ASN A 69 25.10 4.93 -11.49
C ASN A 69 26.59 4.74 -11.17
N ARG A 70 27.37 4.12 -12.07
CA ARG A 70 28.80 3.81 -11.87
C ARG A 70 29.08 2.96 -10.62
N LEU A 71 28.10 2.16 -10.18
CA LEU A 71 28.19 1.18 -9.09
C LEU A 71 28.60 -0.20 -9.61
N THR A 72 29.57 -0.23 -10.53
CA THR A 72 30.05 -1.47 -11.15
C THR A 72 30.94 -2.26 -10.20
N ASN A 73 31.67 -1.58 -9.30
CA ASN A 73 32.42 -2.20 -8.21
C ASN A 73 31.46 -2.77 -7.15
N GLN A 74 31.66 -4.03 -6.77
CA GLN A 74 30.82 -4.73 -5.81
C GLN A 74 30.82 -4.09 -4.41
N GLU A 75 31.97 -3.66 -3.90
CA GLU A 75 32.08 -3.00 -2.58
C GLU A 75 31.38 -1.63 -2.59
N GLN A 76 31.52 -0.85 -3.66
CA GLN A 76 30.85 0.44 -3.79
C GLN A 76 29.33 0.29 -3.85
N PHE A 77 28.84 -0.73 -4.56
CA PHE A 77 27.41 -1.04 -4.58
C PHE A 77 26.88 -1.45 -3.20
N GLN A 78 27.63 -2.27 -2.46
CA GLN A 78 27.26 -2.68 -1.10
C GLN A 78 27.25 -1.50 -0.12
N GLN A 79 28.24 -0.60 -0.19
CA GLN A 79 28.25 0.62 0.61
C GLN A 79 27.06 1.54 0.28
N TRP A 80 26.71 1.66 -1.01
CA TRP A 80 25.54 2.43 -1.43
C TRP A 80 24.24 1.82 -0.88
N LEU A 81 24.08 0.50 -0.94
CA LEU A 81 22.91 -0.20 -0.38
C LEU A 81 22.77 0.05 1.14
N GLN A 82 23.88 0.09 1.87
CA GLN A 82 23.90 0.33 3.32
C GLN A 82 23.71 1.81 3.71
N SER A 83 23.78 2.73 2.74
CA SER A 83 23.61 4.18 2.96
C SER A 83 22.17 4.68 2.86
N ARG A 84 21.21 3.76 2.68
CA ARG A 84 19.77 4.00 2.54
C ARG A 84 19.00 3.19 3.57
#